data_AF-L0AX22-F1
#
_entry.id   AF-L0AX22-F1
#
_cell.length_a   1.000
_cell.length_b   1.000
_cell.length_c   1.000
_cell.angle_alpha   90.00
_cell.angle_beta   90.00
_cell.angle_gamma   90.00
#
_symmetry.space_group_name_H-M   'P 1'
#
loop_
_entity.id
_entity.type
_entity.pdbx_description
1 polymer ?
#
loop_
_entity_poly.entity_id
_entity_poly.type
_entity_poly.pdbx_seq_one_letter_code
_entity_poly.pdbx_strand_id
1 'polypeptide(L)'
;MGEKEPIAVLYRFKRASDGKLVEGYRQFSDGNWSQVKKDDLTKLLEEAKLRNNGTQDNSILVLAKSKVDSTLFDVFGFVEGNVPVLKLTAKNGTKTTELNYDNKQIWSGKVRIGTSSTLVEAIIYFYKEIPALVNIKVVKGGKESTVYRYYDGSKWKDDKEEEHKKKLSELKNKPPKTPSIIAPASQSAGNSSNLPSSDQDTLDLEKPGSSSYRSFDVNIQGVPAKVYVSTSGNTVKKVTNGNEVV
;
A
#
# COMPACT_ATOMS: atom_id res chain seq x y z
N MET A 1 -20.05 9.49 1.86
CA MET A 1 -19.12 8.35 1.89
C MET A 1 -18.15 8.57 0.75
N GLY A 2 -16.92 8.99 1.05
CA GLY A 2 -15.97 9.44 0.03
C GLY A 2 -15.45 8.27 -0.79
N GLU A 3 -15.66 8.34 -2.11
CA GLU A 3 -14.93 7.49 -3.04
C GLU A 3 -13.43 7.75 -2.85
N LYS A 4 -12.62 6.69 -2.76
CA LYS A 4 -11.17 6.85 -2.65
C LYS A 4 -10.67 7.50 -3.94
N GLU A 5 -10.03 8.66 -3.83
CA GLU A 5 -9.51 9.39 -4.99
C GLU A 5 -8.55 8.50 -5.82
N PRO A 6 -8.62 8.57 -7.16
CA PRO A 6 -7.69 7.84 -8.02
C PRO A 6 -6.27 8.39 -7.84
N ILE A 7 -5.35 7.50 -7.52
CA ILE A 7 -3.93 7.82 -7.28
C ILE A 7 -3.05 7.63 -8.53
N ALA A 8 -3.60 6.99 -9.56
CA ALA A 8 -2.88 6.62 -10.78
C ALA A 8 -3.84 6.39 -11.93
N VAL A 9 -3.39 6.67 -13.16
CA VAL A 9 -4.14 6.43 -14.39
C VAL A 9 -3.24 5.82 -15.45
N LEU A 10 -3.78 4.78 -16.11
CA LEU A 10 -3.30 4.22 -17.37
C LEU A 10 -4.29 4.63 -18.46
N TYR A 11 -3.81 5.23 -19.54
CA TYR A 11 -4.65 5.56 -20.70
C TYR A 11 -4.08 5.02 -21.99
N ARG A 12 -4.98 4.70 -22.93
CA ARG A 12 -4.65 4.25 -24.29
C ARG A 12 -5.58 4.93 -25.28
N PHE A 13 -5.03 5.51 -26.34
CA PHE A 13 -5.81 6.12 -27.42
C PHE A 13 -5.11 5.96 -28.77
N LYS A 14 -5.86 6.05 -29.87
CA LYS A 14 -5.27 6.13 -31.22
C LYS A 14 -5.06 7.60 -31.57
N ARG A 15 -3.85 7.96 -31.94
CA ARG A 15 -3.54 9.32 -32.37
C ARG A 15 -4.20 9.59 -33.73
N ALA A 16 -4.94 10.70 -33.85
CA ALA A 16 -5.71 11.02 -35.04
C ALA A 16 -4.84 11.22 -36.30
N SER A 17 -3.59 11.66 -36.15
CA SER A 17 -2.71 11.99 -37.28
C SER A 17 -2.17 10.76 -38.03
N ASP A 18 -1.90 9.67 -37.32
CA ASP A 18 -1.22 8.48 -37.89
C ASP A 18 -1.84 7.15 -37.45
N GLY A 19 -2.96 7.19 -36.70
CA GLY A 19 -3.65 6.01 -36.19
C GLY A 19 -2.85 5.22 -35.15
N LYS A 20 -1.66 5.69 -34.74
CA LYS A 20 -0.79 4.96 -33.82
C LYS A 20 -1.43 4.85 -32.44
N LEU A 21 -1.39 3.64 -31.87
CA LEU A 21 -1.78 3.43 -30.49
C LEU A 21 -0.75 4.08 -29.56
N VAL A 22 -1.21 5.04 -28.76
CA VAL A 22 -0.46 5.71 -27.72
C VAL A 22 -0.91 5.14 -26.37
N GLU A 23 0.06 4.81 -25.53
CA GLU A 23 -0.14 4.43 -24.14
C GLU A 23 0.59 5.44 -23.25
N GLY A 24 -0.02 5.84 -22.14
CA GLY A 24 0.60 6.71 -21.16
C GLY A 24 0.14 6.43 -19.75
N TYR A 25 0.92 6.93 -18.79
CA TYR A 25 0.77 6.66 -17.37
C TYR A 25 0.91 7.97 -16.60
N ARG A 26 0.03 8.19 -15.63
CA ARG A 26 0.10 9.35 -14.74
C ARG A 26 -0.10 8.93 -13.28
N GLN A 27 0.57 9.64 -12.38
CA GLN A 27 0.36 9.52 -10.94
C GLN A 27 -0.17 10.84 -10.37
N PHE A 28 -0.98 10.72 -9.32
CA PHE A 28 -1.40 11.86 -8.53
C PHE A 28 -0.50 11.97 -7.29
N SER A 29 0.16 13.12 -7.14
CA SER A 29 1.05 13.42 -6.02
C SER A 29 1.05 14.91 -5.74
N ASP A 30 1.03 15.30 -4.47
CA ASP A 30 1.07 16.72 -4.05
C ASP A 30 0.02 17.59 -4.75
N GLY A 31 -1.21 17.07 -4.90
CA GLY A 31 -2.32 17.77 -5.54
C GLY A 31 -2.19 17.93 -7.05
N ASN A 32 -1.28 17.21 -7.71
CA ASN A 32 -1.04 17.36 -9.15
C ASN A 32 -0.89 16.01 -9.85
N TRP A 33 -1.37 15.96 -11.10
CA TRP A 33 -1.14 14.84 -12.02
C TRP A 33 0.17 15.04 -12.78
N SER A 34 1.03 14.02 -12.76
CA SER A 34 2.30 14.02 -13.49
C SER A 34 2.47 12.76 -14.33
N GLN A 35 3.05 12.90 -15.53
CA GLN A 35 3.37 11.76 -16.39
C GLN A 35 4.53 10.97 -15.80
N VAL A 36 4.37 9.64 -15.75
CA VAL A 36 5.36 8.71 -15.20
C VAL A 36 5.69 7.60 -16.18
N LYS A 37 6.77 6.86 -15.91
CA LYS A 37 7.09 5.65 -16.67
C LYS A 37 6.23 4.48 -16.20
N LYS A 38 6.14 3.45 -17.04
CA LYS A 38 5.42 2.21 -16.73
C LYS A 38 5.89 1.58 -15.41
N ASP A 39 7.20 1.56 -15.18
CA ASP A 39 7.80 0.94 -14.00
C ASP A 39 7.44 1.70 -12.73
N ASP A 40 7.40 3.04 -12.79
CA ASP A 40 6.98 3.90 -11.67
C ASP A 40 5.49 3.68 -11.35
N LEU A 41 4.63 3.59 -12.37
CA LEU A 41 3.22 3.24 -12.17
C LEU A 41 3.07 1.83 -11.58
N THR A 42 3.88 0.88 -12.03
CA THR A 42 3.86 -0.50 -11.52
C THR A 42 4.24 -0.53 -10.04
N LYS A 43 5.30 0.21 -9.66
CA LYS A 43 5.69 0.38 -8.26
C LYS A 43 4.56 1.00 -7.42
N LEU A 44 3.93 2.05 -7.92
CA LEU A 44 2.80 2.70 -7.23
C LEU A 44 1.58 1.78 -7.11
N LEU A 45 1.35 0.91 -8.10
CA LEU A 45 0.32 -0.12 -8.05
C LEU A 45 0.65 -1.19 -7.01
N GLU A 46 1.89 -1.66 -6.93
CA GLU A 46 2.34 -2.57 -5.85
C GLU A 46 2.11 -1.94 -4.47
N GLU A 47 2.46 -0.67 -4.30
CA GLU A 47 2.19 0.09 -3.07
C GLU A 47 0.67 0.23 -2.80
N ALA A 48 -0.15 0.38 -3.84
CA ALA A 48 -1.60 0.42 -3.72
C ALA A 48 -2.23 -0.94 -3.36
N LYS A 49 -1.66 -2.05 -3.82
CA LYS A 49 -2.07 -3.41 -3.38
C LYS A 49 -1.83 -3.59 -1.90
N LEU A 50 -0.66 -3.16 -1.44
CA LEU A 50 -0.31 -3.19 -0.01
C LEU A 50 -1.29 -2.34 0.82
N ARG A 51 -1.83 -1.25 0.26
CA ARG A 51 -2.89 -0.44 0.89
C ARG A 51 -4.27 -1.10 0.86
N ASN A 52 -4.66 -1.79 -0.22
CA ASN A 52 -6.02 -2.28 -0.41
C ASN A 52 -6.31 -3.67 0.19
N ASN A 53 -5.28 -4.48 0.47
CA ASN A 53 -5.39 -5.65 1.34
C ASN A 53 -5.73 -5.31 2.81
N GLY A 54 -5.95 -4.03 3.14
CA GLY A 54 -6.31 -3.52 4.46
C GLY A 54 -7.74 -2.98 4.60
N THR A 55 -8.69 -3.36 3.74
CA THR A 55 -10.12 -2.98 3.92
C THR A 55 -10.95 -4.12 4.55
N GLN A 56 -10.35 -4.81 5.52
CA GLN A 56 -11.01 -5.19 6.76
C GLN A 56 -10.38 -4.27 7.80
N ASP A 57 -11.18 -3.67 8.68
CA ASP A 57 -10.68 -2.82 9.77
C ASP A 57 -9.62 -3.58 10.58
N ASN A 58 -8.34 -3.40 10.22
CA ASN A 58 -7.22 -3.97 10.94
C ASN A 58 -6.91 -3.03 12.07
N SER A 59 -7.80 -2.96 13.07
CA SER A 59 -7.57 -2.27 14.33
C SER A 59 -6.18 -2.64 14.90
N ILE A 60 -5.74 -3.87 14.65
CA ILE A 60 -4.38 -4.37 14.92
C ILE A 60 -3.28 -3.49 14.32
N LEU A 61 -3.35 -3.12 13.03
CA LEU A 61 -2.32 -2.30 12.37
C LEU A 61 -2.37 -0.85 12.83
N VAL A 62 -3.57 -0.31 13.12
CA VAL A 62 -3.71 1.03 13.71
C VAL A 62 -3.05 1.08 15.09
N LEU A 63 -3.35 0.09 15.94
CA LEU A 63 -2.73 -0.05 17.25
C LEU A 63 -1.22 -0.29 17.14
N ALA A 64 -0.76 -1.17 16.25
CA ALA A 64 0.66 -1.47 16.07
C ALA A 64 1.46 -0.23 15.63
N LYS A 65 0.90 0.60 14.74
CA LYS A 65 1.52 1.88 14.32
C LYS A 65 1.69 2.85 15.48
N SER A 66 0.76 2.88 16.43
CA SER A 66 0.84 3.76 17.61
C SER A 66 1.91 3.33 18.64
N LYS A 67 2.41 2.10 18.54
CA LYS A 67 3.36 1.49 19.49
C LYS A 67 4.83 1.66 19.10
N VAL A 68 5.10 2.35 18.00
CA VAL A 68 6.46 2.64 17.52
C VAL A 68 6.72 4.14 17.51
N ASP A 69 7.99 4.53 17.59
CA ASP A 69 8.38 5.93 17.62
C ASP A 69 8.33 6.57 16.22
N SER A 70 7.23 7.27 15.93
CA SER A 70 7.02 7.97 14.67
C SER A 70 7.94 9.19 14.47
N THR A 71 8.68 9.62 15.51
CA THR A 71 9.70 10.66 15.37
C THR A 71 10.98 10.10 14.74
N LEU A 72 11.25 8.80 14.93
CA LEU A 72 12.40 8.10 14.37
C LEU A 72 12.10 7.41 13.03
N PHE A 73 10.85 7.01 12.81
CA PHE A 73 10.47 6.17 11.68
C PHE A 73 9.34 6.73 10.83
N ASP A 74 9.45 6.53 9.53
CA ASP A 74 8.30 6.47 8.64
C ASP A 74 7.67 5.07 8.75
N VAL A 75 6.38 5.02 9.07
CA VAL A 75 5.69 3.81 9.49
C VAL A 75 4.65 3.41 8.44
N PHE A 76 4.82 2.24 7.85
CA PHE A 76 3.91 1.67 6.85
C PHE A 76 3.40 0.30 7.30
N GLY A 77 2.10 0.10 7.30
CA GLY A 77 1.47 -1.16 7.75
C GLY A 77 0.68 -1.79 6.61
N PHE A 78 0.82 -3.10 6.44
CA PHE A 78 0.15 -3.88 5.39
C PHE A 78 -0.06 -5.32 5.85
N VAL A 79 -0.68 -6.16 5.00
CA VAL A 79 -0.85 -7.59 5.25
C VAL A 79 -0.13 -8.37 4.16
N GLU A 80 0.73 -9.31 4.56
CA GLU A 80 1.46 -10.21 3.66
C GLU A 80 0.90 -11.64 3.82
N GLY A 81 0.07 -12.07 2.86
CA GLY A 81 -0.73 -13.29 3.00
C GLY A 81 -1.83 -13.08 4.06
N ASN A 82 -1.70 -13.75 5.20
CA ASN A 82 -2.58 -13.60 6.38
C ASN A 82 -1.86 -12.99 7.59
N VAL A 83 -0.69 -12.39 7.37
CA VAL A 83 0.19 -11.90 8.44
C VAL A 83 0.17 -10.38 8.42
N PRO A 84 -0.28 -9.69 9.48
CA PRO A 84 -0.10 -8.25 9.59
C PRO A 84 1.39 -7.92 9.68
N VAL A 85 1.80 -6.87 8.97
CA VAL A 85 3.19 -6.45 8.85
C VAL A 85 3.30 -4.95 9.09
N LEU A 86 4.31 -4.57 9.89
CA LEU A 86 4.71 -3.18 10.07
C LEU A 86 6.13 -2.99 9.53
N LYS A 87 6.25 -2.18 8.49
CA LYS A 87 7.51 -1.71 7.94
C LYS A 87 7.86 -0.35 8.52
N LEU A 88 9.07 -0.24 9.05
CA LEU A 88 9.64 0.96 9.63
C LEU A 88 10.85 1.37 8.80
N THR A 89 10.88 2.61 8.34
CA THR A 89 12.05 3.18 7.66
C THR A 89 12.62 4.29 8.51
N ALA A 90 13.91 4.23 8.86
CA ALA A 90 14.53 5.26 9.66
C ALA A 90 14.55 6.59 8.89
N LYS A 91 14.15 7.67 9.56
CA LYS A 91 14.14 9.01 8.94
C LYS A 91 15.57 9.51 8.71
N ASN A 92 15.76 10.24 7.61
CA ASN A 92 17.05 10.83 7.26
C ASN A 92 17.58 11.72 8.41
N GLY A 93 18.87 11.57 8.73
CA GLY A 93 19.53 12.33 9.79
C GLY A 93 19.34 11.80 11.20
N THR A 94 18.49 10.78 11.42
CA THR A 94 18.34 10.14 12.72
C THR A 94 19.36 9.01 12.92
N LYS A 95 20.07 8.99 14.05
CA LYS A 95 20.93 7.86 14.45
C LYS A 95 20.11 6.86 15.25
N THR A 96 19.36 6.03 14.55
CA THR A 96 18.51 5.01 15.16
C THR A 96 19.33 3.77 15.51
N THR A 97 19.67 3.60 16.78
CA THR A 97 20.47 2.44 17.26
C THR A 97 19.64 1.41 18.01
N GLU A 98 18.34 1.63 18.15
CA GLU A 98 17.45 0.76 18.90
C GLU A 98 16.14 0.60 18.14
N LEU A 99 15.52 -0.56 18.31
CA LEU A 99 14.17 -0.83 17.87
C LEU A 99 13.34 -1.21 19.10
N ASN A 100 12.38 -0.36 19.42
CA ASN A 100 11.43 -0.58 20.51
C ASN A 100 10.01 -0.70 19.94
N TYR A 101 9.22 -1.58 20.54
CA TYR A 101 7.79 -1.70 20.27
C TYR A 101 7.06 -1.77 21.61
N ASP A 102 6.08 -0.89 21.80
CA ASP A 102 5.30 -0.82 23.05
C ASP A 102 6.20 -0.64 24.29
N ASN A 103 7.19 0.25 24.16
CA ASN A 103 8.25 0.50 25.16
C ASN A 103 9.13 -0.72 25.53
N LYS A 104 9.05 -1.81 24.77
CA LYS A 104 9.90 -3.00 24.95
C LYS A 104 10.95 -3.07 23.85
N GLN A 105 12.20 -3.30 24.25
CA GLN A 105 13.30 -3.41 23.31
C GLN A 105 13.25 -4.72 22.53
N ILE A 106 13.16 -4.61 21.20
CA ILE A 106 13.29 -5.71 20.25
C ILE A 106 14.77 -5.92 19.92
N TRP A 107 15.51 -4.82 19.73
CA TRP A 107 16.90 -4.85 19.29
C TRP A 107 17.67 -3.61 19.72
N SER A 108 18.98 -3.80 19.95
CA SER A 108 19.94 -2.72 20.19
C SER A 108 21.22 -2.98 19.40
N GLY A 109 21.62 -1.99 18.61
CA GLY A 109 22.91 -1.94 17.92
C GLY A 109 24.01 -1.25 18.72
N LYS A 110 23.71 -0.78 19.94
CA LYS A 110 24.69 -0.11 20.81
C LYS A 110 25.71 -1.10 21.33
N VAL A 111 26.99 -0.79 21.16
CA VAL A 111 28.11 -1.55 21.73
C VAL A 111 28.91 -0.66 22.68
N ARG A 112 29.46 -1.24 23.74
CA ARG A 112 30.31 -0.49 24.71
C ARG A 112 31.66 -0.08 24.11
N ILE A 113 32.20 -0.91 23.22
CA ILE A 113 33.50 -0.71 22.58
C ILE A 113 33.33 -1.03 21.08
N GLY A 114 33.77 -0.12 20.22
CA GLY A 114 33.70 -0.24 18.77
C GLY A 114 32.53 0.51 18.13
N THR A 115 32.21 0.15 16.88
CA THR A 115 31.18 0.84 16.07
C THR A 115 29.80 0.24 16.32
N SER A 116 28.86 1.06 16.77
CA SER A 116 27.45 0.70 16.87
C SER A 116 26.81 0.50 15.50
N SER A 117 25.80 -0.35 15.44
CA SER A 117 24.97 -0.51 14.24
C SER A 117 23.85 0.53 14.23
N THR A 118 23.58 1.10 13.05
CA THR A 118 22.44 2.00 12.81
C THR A 118 21.38 1.25 12.02
N LEU A 119 20.14 1.28 12.48
CA LEU A 119 18.98 0.70 11.81
C LEU A 119 18.54 1.60 10.65
N VAL A 120 18.33 1.01 9.47
CA VAL A 120 17.83 1.71 8.28
C VAL A 120 16.40 1.32 7.93
N GLU A 121 16.07 0.03 8.07
CA GLU A 121 14.73 -0.50 7.85
C GLU A 121 14.47 -1.65 8.83
N ALA A 122 13.23 -1.77 9.33
CA ALA A 122 12.79 -2.94 10.06
C ALA A 122 11.41 -3.40 9.58
N ILE A 123 11.22 -4.71 9.44
CA ILE A 123 9.92 -5.31 9.11
C ILE A 123 9.52 -6.22 10.26
N ILE A 124 8.40 -5.90 10.90
CA ILE A 124 7.83 -6.62 12.03
C ILE A 124 6.62 -7.41 11.53
N TYR A 125 6.66 -8.73 11.71
CA TYR A 125 5.55 -9.64 11.40
C TYR A 125 4.81 -10.00 12.66
N PHE A 126 3.48 -9.93 12.60
CA PHE A 126 2.62 -10.16 13.75
C PHE A 126 1.91 -11.49 13.66
N TYR A 127 1.84 -12.20 14.78
CA TYR A 127 0.81 -13.22 14.98
C TYR A 127 -0.31 -12.60 15.80
N LYS A 128 -1.46 -12.35 15.16
CA LYS A 128 -2.53 -11.52 15.73
C LYS A 128 -1.98 -10.13 16.07
N GLU A 129 -1.99 -9.74 17.34
CA GLU A 129 -1.52 -8.44 17.84
C GLU A 129 -0.09 -8.47 18.40
N ILE A 130 0.56 -9.64 18.38
CA ILE A 130 1.85 -9.87 19.03
C ILE A 130 2.95 -9.91 17.96
N PRO A 131 3.99 -9.06 18.05
CA PRO A 131 5.18 -9.21 17.22
C PRO A 131 5.78 -10.61 17.39
N ALA A 132 5.94 -11.33 16.29
CA ALA A 132 6.44 -12.71 16.29
C ALA A 132 7.84 -12.81 15.66
N LEU A 133 8.06 -12.10 14.55
CA LEU A 133 9.30 -12.13 13.79
C LEU A 133 9.69 -10.72 13.39
N VAL A 134 10.99 -10.43 13.34
CA VAL A 134 11.52 -9.15 12.87
C VAL A 134 12.74 -9.37 11.99
N ASN A 135 12.79 -8.68 10.86
CA ASN A 135 14.04 -8.45 10.14
C ASN A 135 14.45 -6.99 10.28
N ILE A 136 15.75 -6.75 10.44
CA ILE A 136 16.30 -5.42 10.71
C ILE A 136 17.50 -5.23 9.80
N LYS A 137 17.37 -4.36 8.80
CA LYS A 137 18.50 -3.91 8.00
C LYS A 137 19.27 -2.87 8.81
N VAL A 138 20.57 -3.08 8.93
CA VAL A 138 21.46 -2.22 9.71
C VAL A 138 22.71 -1.88 8.90
N VAL A 139 23.29 -0.72 9.18
CA VAL A 139 24.60 -0.29 8.69
C VAL A 139 25.57 -0.27 9.86
N LYS A 140 26.72 -0.94 9.70
CA LYS A 140 27.81 -0.94 10.67
C LYS A 140 29.12 -0.67 9.96
N GLY A 141 29.78 0.45 10.29
CA GLY A 141 31.04 0.84 9.65
C GLY A 141 30.94 0.96 8.13
N GLY A 142 29.81 1.47 7.62
CA GLY A 142 29.54 1.63 6.19
C GLY A 142 29.13 0.35 5.45
N LYS A 143 28.98 -0.79 6.16
CA LYS A 143 28.52 -2.05 5.56
C LYS A 143 27.11 -2.38 6.01
N GLU A 144 26.27 -2.79 5.06
CA GLU A 144 24.92 -3.26 5.33
C GLU A 144 24.92 -4.71 5.81
N SER A 145 24.04 -5.03 6.74
CA SER A 145 23.71 -6.39 7.15
C SER A 145 22.26 -6.49 7.59
N THR A 146 21.74 -7.71 7.68
CA THR A 146 20.38 -7.97 8.18
C THR A 146 20.46 -8.79 9.46
N VAL A 147 19.78 -8.33 10.50
CA VAL A 147 19.55 -9.08 11.74
C VAL A 147 18.16 -9.68 11.69
N TYR A 148 18.05 -10.98 11.93
CA TYR A 148 16.78 -11.68 12.04
C TYR A 148 16.53 -11.98 13.51
N ARG A 149 15.32 -11.69 14.00
CA ARG A 149 14.90 -12.02 15.36
C ARG A 149 13.54 -12.69 15.38
N TYR A 150 13.32 -13.53 16.39
CA TYR A 150 12.03 -14.11 16.71
C TYR A 150 11.72 -13.96 18.19
N TYR A 151 10.43 -13.85 18.53
CA TYR A 151 9.97 -13.85 19.91
C TYR A 151 9.63 -15.26 20.34
N ASP A 152 10.29 -15.78 21.37
CA ASP A 152 10.10 -17.15 21.84
C ASP A 152 8.93 -17.32 22.85
N GLY A 153 8.17 -16.25 23.08
CA GLY A 153 7.15 -16.16 24.12
C GLY A 153 7.60 -15.40 25.36
N SER A 154 8.92 -15.27 25.57
CA SER A 154 9.52 -14.58 26.72
C SER A 154 10.45 -13.43 26.32
N LYS A 155 11.31 -13.64 25.31
CA LYS A 155 12.31 -12.68 24.87
C LYS A 155 12.61 -12.80 23.39
N TRP A 156 13.21 -11.75 22.85
CA TRP A 156 13.73 -11.75 21.50
C TRP A 156 15.03 -12.55 21.43
N LYS A 157 15.12 -13.43 20.44
CA LYS A 157 16.31 -14.23 20.14
C LYS A 157 16.76 -13.95 18.71
N ASP A 158 18.07 -14.03 18.49
CA ASP A 158 18.63 -13.96 17.15
C ASP A 158 18.26 -15.24 16.38
N ASP A 159 18.05 -15.06 15.09
CA ASP A 159 17.68 -16.11 14.16
C ASP A 159 18.66 -16.15 12.99
N LYS A 160 18.73 -17.29 12.30
CA LYS A 160 19.38 -17.38 11.00
C LYS A 160 18.36 -17.05 9.92
N GLU A 161 18.82 -16.52 8.79
CA GLU A 161 17.94 -16.16 7.67
C GLU A 161 17.04 -17.33 7.23
N GLU A 162 17.61 -18.52 7.05
CA GLU A 162 16.86 -19.70 6.59
C GLU A 162 15.83 -20.18 7.62
N GLU A 163 16.18 -20.15 8.90
CA GLU A 163 15.25 -20.47 9.98
C GLU A 163 14.14 -19.41 10.09
N HIS A 164 14.45 -18.14 9.85
CA HIS A 164 13.49 -17.05 9.84
C HIS A 164 12.49 -17.19 8.68
N LYS A 165 12.97 -17.51 7.47
CA LYS A 165 12.12 -17.79 6.30
C LYS A 165 11.16 -18.95 6.58
N LYS A 166 11.66 -20.02 7.23
CA LYS A 166 10.83 -21.16 7.65
C LYS A 166 9.73 -20.72 8.64
N LYS A 167 10.08 -20.00 9.70
CA LYS A 167 9.11 -19.48 10.69
C LYS A 167 8.09 -18.54 10.06
N LEU A 168 8.49 -17.70 9.10
CA LEU A 168 7.59 -16.81 8.37
C LEU A 168 6.61 -17.59 7.49
N SER A 169 7.08 -18.65 6.82
CA SER A 169 6.21 -19.56 6.06
C SER A 169 5.19 -20.26 6.98
N GLU A 170 5.62 -20.75 8.15
CA GLU A 170 4.74 -21.32 9.17
C GLU A 170 3.71 -20.29 9.67
N LEU A 171 4.14 -19.04 9.90
CA LEU A 171 3.27 -17.95 10.34
C LEU A 171 2.18 -17.64 9.31
N LYS A 172 2.51 -17.63 8.01
CA LYS A 172 1.55 -17.40 6.92
C LYS A 172 0.52 -18.52 6.78
N ASN A 173 0.91 -19.75 7.09
CA ASN A 173 0.07 -20.94 6.96
C ASN A 173 -0.76 -21.25 8.23
N LYS A 174 -0.56 -20.50 9.32
CA LYS A 174 -1.27 -20.73 10.58
C LYS A 174 -2.71 -20.24 10.46
N PRO A 175 -3.73 -21.10 10.64
CA PRO A 175 -5.12 -20.67 10.56
C PRO A 175 -5.44 -19.66 11.67
N PRO A 176 -6.25 -18.62 11.39
CA PRO A 176 -6.80 -17.77 12.44
C PRO A 176 -7.68 -18.64 13.34
N LYS A 177 -7.37 -18.74 14.64
CA LYS A 177 -8.31 -19.32 15.61
C LYS A 177 -9.48 -18.33 15.78
N THR A 178 -10.59 -18.64 15.11
CA THR A 178 -11.84 -17.86 15.03
C THR A 178 -12.50 -17.68 16.39
N PRO A 179 -12.95 -16.46 16.74
CA PRO A 179 -14.18 -16.24 17.47
C PRO A 179 -15.30 -15.95 16.46
N SER A 180 -16.31 -16.83 16.42
CA SER A 180 -17.50 -16.67 15.57
C SER A 180 -18.37 -15.51 16.02
N ILE A 181 -18.56 -14.46 15.20
CA ILE A 181 -19.74 -13.57 15.27
C ILE A 181 -20.16 -13.08 13.86
N ILE A 182 -21.26 -13.67 13.39
CA ILE A 182 -22.44 -13.11 12.69
C ILE A 182 -22.22 -12.12 11.53
N ALA A 183 -22.56 -12.58 10.32
CA ALA A 183 -22.84 -11.76 9.14
C ALA A 183 -24.22 -11.09 9.22
N PRO A 184 -24.39 -9.89 8.64
CA PRO A 184 -25.68 -9.46 8.12
C PRO A 184 -25.67 -9.27 6.60
N ALA A 185 -26.87 -9.43 6.05
CA ALA A 185 -27.24 -9.66 4.66
C ALA A 185 -27.28 -8.39 3.77
N SER A 186 -27.28 -8.66 2.47
CA SER A 186 -27.54 -7.77 1.33
C SER A 186 -28.88 -7.02 1.38
N GLN A 187 -28.93 -5.84 0.74
CA GLN A 187 -30.02 -5.20 -0.04
C GLN A 187 -29.57 -3.76 -0.40
N SER A 188 -30.01 -3.01 -1.40
CA SER A 188 -30.57 -3.17 -2.75
C SER A 188 -30.65 -1.74 -3.35
N ALA A 189 -30.67 -1.65 -4.67
CA ALA A 189 -30.80 -0.51 -5.59
C ALA A 189 -31.59 0.76 -5.17
N GLY A 190 -31.17 1.91 -5.74
CA GLY A 190 -31.97 3.12 -5.89
C GLY A 190 -31.38 4.09 -6.95
N ASN A 191 -32.05 4.18 -8.11
CA ASN A 191 -31.85 5.17 -9.19
C ASN A 191 -32.25 6.60 -8.74
N SER A 192 -31.63 7.65 -9.28
CA SER A 192 -32.28 8.56 -10.25
C SER A 192 -31.39 9.76 -10.64
N SER A 193 -31.59 10.19 -11.88
CA SER A 193 -30.96 11.23 -12.70
C SER A 193 -31.04 12.67 -12.18
N ASN A 194 -30.02 13.48 -12.49
CA ASN A 194 -30.18 14.82 -13.08
C ASN A 194 -28.86 15.29 -13.74
N LEU A 195 -28.95 15.65 -15.02
CA LEU A 195 -27.85 16.00 -15.90
C LEU A 195 -27.77 17.53 -16.07
N PRO A 196 -26.62 18.18 -15.86
CA PRO A 196 -26.25 19.37 -16.61
C PRO A 196 -25.31 18.98 -17.74
N SER A 197 -25.61 19.50 -18.93
CA SER A 197 -24.82 19.45 -20.16
C SER A 197 -23.34 19.77 -19.90
N SER A 198 -22.48 18.76 -19.93
CA SER A 198 -21.02 18.90 -19.89
C SER A 198 -20.46 18.56 -21.27
N ASP A 199 -19.48 19.36 -21.73
CA ASP A 199 -18.76 19.22 -22.99
C ASP A 199 -18.65 17.77 -23.47
N GLN A 200 -19.23 17.44 -24.64
CA GLN A 200 -19.36 16.07 -25.14
C GLN A 200 -18.01 15.35 -25.37
N ASP A 201 -16.90 16.10 -25.36
CA ASP A 201 -15.54 15.60 -25.55
C ASP A 201 -14.74 15.46 -24.24
N THR A 202 -15.34 15.74 -23.07
CA THR A 202 -14.69 15.63 -21.75
C THR A 202 -15.22 14.43 -20.98
N LEU A 203 -14.31 13.55 -20.54
CA LEU A 203 -14.58 12.44 -19.62
C LEU A 203 -14.35 12.92 -18.18
N ASP A 204 -15.42 13.08 -17.40
CA ASP A 204 -15.34 13.41 -15.98
C ASP A 204 -15.46 12.12 -15.14
N LEU A 205 -14.40 11.79 -14.41
CA LEU A 205 -14.30 10.59 -13.59
C LEU A 205 -15.22 10.63 -12.35
N GLU A 206 -15.67 11.79 -11.90
CA GLU A 206 -16.61 11.94 -10.76
C GLU A 206 -18.08 11.82 -11.17
N LYS A 207 -18.37 11.86 -12.47
CA LYS A 207 -19.73 11.78 -13.00
C LYS A 207 -19.91 10.49 -13.82
N PRO A 208 -20.12 9.34 -13.16
CA PRO A 208 -20.43 8.11 -13.89
C PRO A 208 -21.83 8.23 -14.52
N GLY A 209 -21.94 8.22 -15.86
CA GLY A 209 -23.25 8.18 -16.51
C GLY A 209 -23.41 8.82 -17.90
N SER A 210 -22.34 9.24 -18.58
CA SER A 210 -22.47 9.77 -19.95
C SER A 210 -22.68 8.65 -20.98
N SER A 211 -23.49 8.91 -22.02
CA SER A 211 -23.67 8.00 -23.17
C SER A 211 -22.37 7.75 -23.96
N SER A 212 -21.36 8.61 -23.75
CA SER A 212 -20.09 8.62 -24.48
C SER A 212 -19.07 7.59 -23.99
N TYR A 213 -19.29 6.96 -22.84
CA TYR A 213 -18.39 5.94 -22.27
C TYR A 213 -19.13 4.93 -21.38
N ARG A 214 -18.52 3.75 -21.22
CA ARG A 214 -18.91 2.73 -20.26
C ARG A 214 -17.84 2.64 -19.18
N SER A 215 -18.24 2.46 -17.93
CA SER A 215 -17.32 2.23 -16.82
C SER A 215 -17.54 0.84 -16.21
N PHE A 216 -16.46 0.18 -15.82
CA PHE A 216 -16.48 -1.11 -15.13
C PHE A 216 -15.59 -1.03 -13.91
N ASP A 217 -16.11 -1.44 -12.76
CA ASP A 217 -15.29 -1.68 -11.59
C ASP A 217 -14.58 -3.02 -11.76
N VAL A 218 -13.25 -3.00 -11.65
CA VAL A 218 -12.38 -4.17 -11.81
C VAL A 218 -11.41 -4.25 -10.65
N ASN A 219 -10.85 -5.42 -10.45
CA ASN A 219 -9.72 -5.60 -9.54
C ASN A 219 -8.48 -5.93 -10.37
N ILE A 220 -7.52 -5.01 -10.42
CA ILE A 220 -6.26 -5.20 -11.14
C ILE A 220 -5.21 -5.60 -10.10
N GLN A 221 -4.93 -6.91 -10.06
CA GLN A 221 -3.88 -7.48 -9.22
C GLN A 221 -4.02 -7.12 -7.71
N GLY A 222 -5.23 -7.01 -7.17
CA GLY A 222 -5.50 -6.65 -5.78
C GLY A 222 -5.86 -5.17 -5.56
N VAL A 223 -5.76 -4.33 -6.59
CA VAL A 223 -6.13 -2.90 -6.52
C VAL A 223 -7.51 -2.71 -7.15
N PRO A 224 -8.49 -2.16 -6.41
CA PRO A 224 -9.74 -1.69 -7.00
C PRO A 224 -9.41 -0.61 -8.03
N ALA A 225 -9.88 -0.81 -9.25
CA ALA A 225 -9.70 0.13 -10.34
C ALA A 225 -11.03 0.27 -11.10
N LYS A 226 -11.22 1.43 -11.72
CA LYS A 226 -12.38 1.69 -12.57
C LYS A 226 -11.89 1.91 -14.00
N VAL A 227 -12.34 1.07 -14.92
CA VAL A 227 -11.96 1.12 -16.33
C VAL A 227 -13.04 1.86 -17.10
N TYR A 228 -12.63 2.90 -17.83
CA TYR A 228 -13.51 3.67 -18.71
C TYR A 228 -13.21 3.34 -20.16
N VAL A 229 -14.25 3.02 -20.92
CA VAL A 229 -14.18 2.66 -22.34
C VAL A 229 -15.12 3.55 -23.13
N SER A 230 -14.58 4.36 -24.06
CA SER A 230 -15.40 5.19 -24.93
C SER A 230 -16.27 4.35 -25.86
N THR A 231 -17.53 4.77 -26.06
CA THR A 231 -18.46 4.15 -27.01
C THR A 231 -18.15 4.62 -28.43
N SER A 232 -18.31 3.73 -29.42
CA SER A 232 -17.99 4.01 -30.82
C SER A 232 -18.67 5.27 -31.34
N GLY A 233 -17.89 6.19 -31.94
CA GLY A 233 -18.38 7.45 -32.49
C GLY A 233 -18.03 8.69 -31.66
N ASN A 234 -17.53 8.51 -30.43
CA ASN A 234 -17.16 9.63 -29.54
C ASN A 234 -15.65 9.83 -29.48
N THR A 235 -15.20 11.10 -29.43
CA THR A 235 -13.79 11.46 -29.27
C THR A 235 -13.58 12.11 -27.91
N VAL A 236 -12.92 11.42 -26.99
CA VAL A 236 -12.51 12.01 -25.71
C VAL A 236 -11.25 12.85 -25.94
N LYS A 237 -11.35 14.16 -25.77
CA LYS A 237 -10.24 15.11 -25.90
C LYS A 237 -9.63 15.49 -24.55
N LYS A 238 -10.40 15.35 -23.47
CA LYS A 238 -10.00 15.75 -22.12
C LYS A 238 -10.53 14.75 -21.09
N VAL A 239 -9.72 14.47 -20.07
CA VAL A 239 -10.13 13.68 -18.91
C VAL A 239 -9.98 14.55 -17.68
N THR A 240 -10.99 14.58 -16.82
CA THR A 240 -10.98 15.32 -15.55
C THR A 240 -11.40 14.44 -14.40
N ASN A 241 -10.86 14.71 -13.21
CA ASN A 241 -11.38 14.21 -11.95
C ASN A 241 -11.95 15.39 -11.18
N GLY A 242 -13.26 15.62 -11.29
CA GLY A 242 -13.89 16.86 -10.81
C GLY A 242 -13.37 18.06 -11.60
N ASN A 243 -12.77 19.03 -10.90
CA ASN A 243 -12.22 20.25 -11.52
C ASN A 243 -10.78 20.09 -12.03
N GLU A 244 -10.11 18.98 -11.74
CA GLU A 244 -8.70 18.76 -12.10
C GLU A 244 -8.56 18.03 -13.43
N VAL A 245 -7.59 18.46 -14.25
CA VAL A 245 -7.24 17.76 -15.49
C VAL A 245 -6.26 16.65 -15.16
N VAL A 246 -6.63 15.43 -15.56
CA VAL A 246 -5.81 14.23 -15.37
C VAL A 246 -4.68 14.19 -16.37
#